data_AF-A0A519UFL9-F1
#
_entry.id   AF-A0A519UFL9-F1
#
_cell.length_a   1.000
_cell.length_b   1.000
_cell.length_c   1.000
_cell.angle_alpha   90.00
_cell.angle_beta   90.00
_cell.angle_gamma   90.00
#
_symmetry.space_group_name_H-M   'P 1'
#
loop_
_entity.id
_entity.type
_entity.pdbx_description
1 polymer ?
#
loop_
_entity_poly.entity_id
_entity_poly.type
_entity_poly.pdbx_seq_one_letter_code
_entity_poly.pdbx_strand_id
1 'polypeptide(L)'
;GLICSAFRPSDDATIFPFLVPSNFFAVSSLKQAAEMVKALQPDKTLENNLLNLANEVSSALQKHAIVNHPKYGKIYAFEVDGFGSTYLMDDSNVPSLLSLPYLGAMKADDPIYQNTRKFALSKDNPYFFKGTAAEGIGGPHAGQDMIWPMSITMRALTSNNDTEIKYCIDTLRKTHAGKGFMHESFNKDNPANFTRAWFAWSNTLFGELLWRTYNEKPGILKS
;
A
#
# COMPACT_ATOMS: atom_id res chain seq x y z
N GLY A 1 -11.25 -9.83 17.59
CA GLY A 1 -10.41 -8.65 17.45
C GLY A 1 -10.03 -8.47 15.99
N LEU A 2 -8.84 -8.92 15.58
CA LEU A 2 -8.44 -8.85 14.16
C LEU A 2 -9.12 -9.95 13.31
N ILE A 3 -9.21 -9.69 12.01
CA ILE A 3 -9.78 -10.57 11.00
C ILE A 3 -8.63 -11.34 10.32
N CYS A 4 -8.75 -12.67 10.27
CA CYS A 4 -7.80 -13.51 9.55
C CYS A 4 -7.93 -13.31 8.04
N SER A 5 -6.80 -13.27 7.35
CA SER A 5 -6.71 -13.33 5.89
C SER A 5 -5.78 -14.47 5.54
N ALA A 6 -6.24 -15.46 4.77
CA ALA A 6 -5.40 -16.60 4.39
C ALA A 6 -4.35 -16.21 3.33
N PHE A 7 -4.68 -15.20 2.51
CA PHE A 7 -3.87 -14.73 1.40
C PHE A 7 -3.78 -13.21 1.40
N ARG A 8 -2.66 -12.70 0.90
CA ARG A 8 -2.43 -11.29 0.64
C ARG A 8 -3.12 -10.85 -0.65
N PRO A 9 -3.19 -9.55 -0.94
CA PRO A 9 -3.64 -9.03 -2.24
C PRO A 9 -2.68 -9.38 -3.40
N SER A 10 -1.51 -9.96 -3.11
CA SER A 10 -0.61 -10.59 -4.09
C SER A 10 -0.99 -12.04 -4.43
N ASP A 11 -2.06 -12.57 -3.82
CA ASP A 11 -2.47 -13.99 -3.87
C ASP A 11 -1.46 -14.96 -3.21
N ASP A 12 -0.43 -14.45 -2.53
CA ASP A 12 0.48 -15.26 -1.71
C ASP A 12 -0.11 -15.51 -0.32
N ALA A 13 0.15 -16.69 0.26
CA ALA A 13 -0.28 -16.99 1.62
C ALA A 13 0.38 -16.05 2.65
N THR A 14 -0.39 -15.64 3.66
CA THR A 14 0.16 -14.88 4.79
C THR A 14 1.11 -15.74 5.63
N ILE A 15 2.16 -15.16 6.23
CA ILE A 15 2.98 -15.84 7.23
C ILE A 15 2.26 -15.84 8.58
N PHE A 16 1.73 -14.68 8.98
CA PHE A 16 0.81 -14.59 10.12
C PHE A 16 -0.59 -14.16 9.68
N PRO A 17 -1.66 -14.76 10.24
CA PRO A 17 -3.00 -14.68 9.68
C PRO A 17 -3.62 -13.28 9.76
N PHE A 18 -3.16 -12.41 10.66
CA PHE A 18 -3.70 -11.05 10.77
C PHE A 18 -2.90 -10.09 9.89
N LEU A 19 -3.28 -10.04 8.62
CA LEU A 19 -2.76 -9.09 7.65
C LEU A 19 -3.21 -7.67 8.00
N VAL A 20 -2.27 -6.84 8.46
CA VAL A 20 -2.53 -5.53 9.06
C VAL A 20 -3.10 -4.54 8.05
N PRO A 21 -2.55 -4.36 6.82
CA PRO A 21 -3.13 -3.46 5.83
C PRO A 21 -4.59 -3.79 5.49
N SER A 22 -4.91 -5.09 5.34
CA SER A 22 -6.26 -5.54 5.04
C SER A 22 -7.23 -5.30 6.19
N ASN A 23 -6.77 -5.40 7.45
CA ASN A 23 -7.60 -5.06 8.61
C ASN A 23 -7.89 -3.55 8.67
N PHE A 24 -6.91 -2.68 8.37
CA PHE A 24 -7.14 -1.24 8.23
C PHE A 24 -8.15 -0.93 7.11
N PHE A 25 -8.03 -1.62 5.98
CA PHE A 25 -8.97 -1.45 4.88
C PHE A 25 -10.37 -1.91 5.27
N ALA A 26 -10.50 -3.04 5.96
CA ALA A 26 -11.80 -3.53 6.48
C ALA A 26 -12.48 -2.51 7.40
N VAL A 27 -11.74 -1.88 8.32
CA VAL A 27 -12.29 -0.82 9.19
C VAL A 27 -12.89 0.33 8.37
N SER A 28 -12.20 0.74 7.31
CA SER A 28 -12.64 1.84 6.44
C SER A 28 -13.89 1.45 5.65
N SER A 29 -13.88 0.26 5.03
CA SER A 29 -15.00 -0.28 4.27
C SER A 29 -16.24 -0.51 5.13
N LEU A 30 -16.09 -0.98 6.37
CA LEU A 30 -17.21 -1.16 7.30
C LEU A 30 -17.87 0.18 7.67
N LYS A 31 -17.08 1.24 7.87
CA LYS A 31 -17.60 2.60 8.14
C LYS A 31 -18.33 3.18 6.93
N GLN A 32 -17.76 3.01 5.73
CA GLN A 32 -18.41 3.43 4.47
C GLN A 32 -19.72 2.67 4.26
N ALA A 33 -19.74 1.36 4.51
CA ALA A 33 -20.96 0.55 4.41
C ALA A 33 -22.03 1.03 5.41
N ALA A 34 -21.65 1.36 6.65
CA ALA A 34 -22.59 1.90 7.64
C ALA A 34 -23.19 3.25 7.18
N GLU A 35 -22.38 4.13 6.60
CA GLU A 35 -22.85 5.40 6.02
C GLU A 35 -23.83 5.17 4.86
N MET A 36 -23.53 4.23 3.96
CA MET A 36 -24.42 3.86 2.86
C MET A 36 -25.74 3.29 3.35
N VAL A 37 -25.72 2.39 4.34
CA VAL A 37 -26.94 1.84 4.97
C VAL A 37 -27.79 2.98 5.53
N LYS A 38 -27.19 3.88 6.30
CA LYS A 38 -27.89 5.04 6.88
C LYS A 38 -28.51 5.94 5.81
N ALA A 39 -27.83 6.16 4.68
CA ALA A 39 -28.25 7.11 3.65
C ALA A 39 -29.25 6.54 2.62
N LEU A 40 -29.09 5.27 2.24
CA LEU A 40 -29.82 4.68 1.11
C LEU A 40 -30.96 3.76 1.55
N GLN A 41 -30.75 2.96 2.61
CA GLN A 41 -31.74 2.03 3.12
C GLN A 41 -31.59 1.92 4.64
N PRO A 42 -32.14 2.88 5.40
CA PRO A 42 -31.89 2.99 6.84
C PRO A 42 -32.25 1.71 7.62
N ASP A 43 -31.23 1.00 8.08
CA ASP A 43 -31.32 -0.11 9.02
C ASP A 43 -30.34 0.14 10.16
N LYS A 44 -30.87 0.63 11.28
CA LYS A 44 -30.06 0.98 12.46
C LYS A 44 -29.36 -0.24 13.07
N THR A 45 -29.94 -1.42 12.96
CA THR A 45 -29.33 -2.64 13.51
C THR A 45 -28.10 -3.01 12.71
N LEU A 46 -28.23 -3.01 11.38
CA LEU A 46 -27.11 -3.28 10.48
C LEU A 46 -26.03 -2.20 10.58
N GLU A 47 -26.41 -0.92 10.58
CA GLU A 47 -25.48 0.21 10.78
C GLU A 47 -24.65 0.02 12.06
N ASN A 48 -25.32 -0.24 13.20
CA ASN A 48 -24.63 -0.44 14.47
C ASN A 48 -23.71 -1.67 14.46
N ASN A 49 -24.12 -2.77 13.84
CA ASN A 49 -23.27 -3.97 13.74
C ASN A 49 -21.99 -3.71 12.94
N LEU A 50 -22.10 -2.98 11.83
CA LEU A 50 -20.95 -2.58 11.00
C LEU A 50 -19.98 -1.68 11.79
N LEU A 51 -20.52 -0.66 12.48
CA LEU A 51 -19.72 0.25 13.30
C LEU A 51 -19.07 -0.44 14.50
N ASN A 52 -19.78 -1.36 15.15
CA ASN A 52 -19.25 -2.12 16.27
C ASN A 52 -18.08 -3.02 15.84
N LEU A 53 -18.21 -3.73 14.72
CA LEU A 53 -17.10 -4.54 14.18
C LEU A 53 -15.92 -3.65 13.77
N ALA A 54 -16.18 -2.51 13.12
CA ALA A 54 -15.13 -1.57 12.74
C ALA A 54 -14.36 -1.06 13.98
N ASN A 55 -15.08 -0.76 15.07
CA ASN A 55 -14.47 -0.31 16.32
C ASN A 55 -13.66 -1.42 17.00
N GLU A 56 -14.18 -2.65 17.03
CA GLU A 56 -13.45 -3.81 17.58
C GLU A 56 -12.12 -4.04 16.85
N VAL A 57 -12.15 -4.10 15.51
CA VAL A 57 -10.95 -4.29 14.68
C VAL A 57 -9.99 -3.12 14.83
N SER A 58 -10.50 -1.88 14.84
CA SER A 58 -9.69 -0.67 15.05
C SER A 58 -8.97 -0.70 16.40
N SER A 59 -9.66 -1.08 17.49
CA SER A 59 -9.03 -1.23 18.80
C SER A 59 -7.99 -2.34 18.83
N ALA A 60 -8.24 -3.45 18.14
CA ALA A 60 -7.29 -4.56 18.03
C ALA A 60 -6.02 -4.15 17.25
N LEU A 61 -6.15 -3.37 16.17
CA LEU A 61 -5.02 -2.80 15.43
C LEU A 61 -4.13 -1.94 16.32
N GLN A 62 -4.71 -1.03 17.11
CA GLN A 62 -3.93 -0.18 18.02
C GLN A 62 -3.17 -0.98 19.09
N LYS A 63 -3.72 -2.13 19.51
CA LYS A 63 -3.12 -2.99 20.53
C LYS A 63 -2.04 -3.92 19.98
N HIS A 64 -2.24 -4.46 18.78
CA HIS A 64 -1.46 -5.60 18.28
C HIS A 64 -0.60 -5.29 17.06
N ALA A 65 -0.94 -4.27 16.26
CA ALA A 65 -0.25 -4.01 14.99
C ALA A 65 0.94 -3.05 15.11
N ILE A 66 1.10 -2.35 16.24
CA ILE A 66 2.18 -1.37 16.43
C ILE A 66 3.39 -2.03 17.08
N VAL A 67 4.55 -1.87 16.46
CA VAL A 67 5.85 -2.39 16.93
C VAL A 67 6.82 -1.24 17.16
N ASN A 68 7.60 -1.31 18.24
CA ASN A 68 8.70 -0.37 18.50
C ASN A 68 9.96 -0.84 17.75
N HIS A 69 10.17 -0.34 16.53
CA HIS A 69 11.35 -0.63 15.73
C HIS A 69 12.55 0.19 16.22
N PRO A 70 13.75 -0.41 16.41
CA PRO A 70 14.91 0.28 16.99
C PRO A 70 15.39 1.49 16.18
N LYS A 71 15.21 1.48 14.85
CA LYS A 71 15.61 2.56 13.94
C LYS A 71 14.51 3.55 13.57
N TYR A 72 13.25 3.10 13.52
CA TYR A 72 12.13 3.88 12.98
C TYR A 72 11.14 4.34 14.05
N GLY A 73 11.30 3.90 15.31
CA GLY A 73 10.31 4.12 16.35
C GLY A 73 9.07 3.26 16.15
N LYS A 74 7.90 3.77 16.53
CA LYS A 74 6.62 3.07 16.34
C LYS A 74 6.30 2.94 14.85
N ILE A 75 6.15 1.72 14.37
CA ILE A 75 5.70 1.37 13.02
C ILE A 75 4.55 0.35 13.08
N TYR A 76 3.82 0.20 11.98
CA TYR A 76 2.90 -0.91 11.80
C TYR A 76 3.64 -2.14 11.27
N ALA A 77 3.39 -3.30 11.86
CA ALA A 77 3.78 -4.58 11.28
C ALA A 77 2.95 -4.87 10.03
N PHE A 78 3.46 -5.69 9.10
CA PHE A 78 2.71 -6.14 7.93
C PHE A 78 1.71 -7.22 8.31
N GLU A 79 2.14 -8.18 9.12
CA GLU A 79 1.32 -9.27 9.66
C GLU A 79 1.63 -9.52 11.12
N VAL A 80 0.63 -9.96 11.89
CA VAL A 80 0.78 -10.37 13.29
C VAL A 80 0.00 -11.66 13.56
N ASP A 81 0.40 -12.40 14.58
CA ASP A 81 -0.24 -13.69 14.96
C ASP A 81 -1.19 -13.58 16.17
N GLY A 82 -1.17 -12.46 16.87
CA GLY A 82 -1.91 -12.25 18.12
C GLY A 82 -1.24 -12.85 19.37
N PHE A 83 -0.16 -13.61 19.22
CA PHE A 83 0.66 -14.17 20.31
C PHE A 83 1.91 -13.32 20.61
N GLY A 84 2.22 -12.36 19.74
CA GLY A 84 3.32 -11.40 19.91
C GLY A 84 4.33 -11.43 18.76
N SER A 85 4.22 -12.39 17.83
CA SER A 85 5.05 -12.41 16.63
C SER A 85 4.58 -11.36 15.64
N THR A 86 5.54 -10.72 14.99
CA THR A 86 5.29 -9.65 14.01
C THR A 86 6.16 -9.91 12.79
N TYR A 87 5.59 -9.70 11.61
CA TYR A 87 6.31 -9.77 10.36
C TYR A 87 6.49 -8.36 9.80
N LEU A 88 7.75 -7.91 9.75
CA LEU A 88 8.10 -6.55 9.37
C LEU A 88 8.57 -6.55 7.91
N MET A 89 7.69 -6.13 7.02
CA MET A 89 7.94 -5.91 5.61
C MET A 89 6.90 -4.93 5.05
N ASP A 90 6.91 -4.68 3.75
CA ASP A 90 5.72 -4.27 3.01
C ASP A 90 5.73 -4.93 1.63
N ASP A 91 4.54 -5.13 1.06
CA ASP A 91 4.32 -5.70 -0.27
C ASP A 91 3.78 -4.63 -1.23
N SER A 92 3.98 -4.79 -2.53
CA SER A 92 3.50 -3.81 -3.50
C SER A 92 1.99 -3.83 -3.72
N ASN A 93 1.30 -4.94 -3.49
CA ASN A 93 -0.12 -5.07 -3.80
C ASN A 93 -0.96 -4.32 -2.76
N VAL A 94 -1.97 -3.57 -3.22
CA VAL A 94 -2.87 -2.78 -2.37
C VAL A 94 -4.04 -3.66 -1.89
N PRO A 95 -4.41 -3.67 -0.59
CA PRO A 95 -3.85 -2.89 0.52
C PRO A 95 -2.44 -3.32 0.97
N SER A 96 -1.52 -2.36 0.94
CA SER A 96 -0.17 -2.40 1.54
C SER A 96 -0.04 -1.34 2.64
N LEU A 97 0.99 -1.42 3.50
CA LEU A 97 1.26 -0.40 4.53
C LEU A 97 1.47 0.97 3.90
N LEU A 98 2.22 1.03 2.78
CA LEU A 98 2.46 2.27 2.03
C LEU A 98 1.15 2.92 1.54
N SER A 99 0.17 2.12 1.13
CA SER A 99 -1.09 2.56 0.52
C SER A 99 -2.19 3.00 1.51
N LEU A 100 -1.96 2.86 2.83
CA LEU A 100 -3.01 3.11 3.83
C LEU A 100 -3.68 4.50 3.73
N PRO A 101 -2.95 5.60 3.50
CA PRO A 101 -3.59 6.90 3.28
C PRO A 101 -4.35 6.99 1.96
N TYR A 102 -3.88 6.32 0.91
CA TYR A 102 -4.57 6.28 -0.39
C TYR A 102 -5.96 5.63 -0.25
N LEU A 103 -6.07 4.58 0.55
CA LEU A 103 -7.35 3.90 0.85
C LEU A 103 -8.24 4.67 1.84
N GLY A 104 -7.82 5.84 2.32
CA GLY A 104 -8.54 6.59 3.34
C GLY A 104 -8.53 5.93 4.73
N ALA A 105 -7.66 4.94 4.97
CA ALA A 105 -7.62 4.21 6.22
C ALA A 105 -6.95 4.97 7.37
N MET A 106 -6.11 5.96 7.03
CA MET A 106 -5.48 6.87 7.97
C MET A 106 -5.04 8.14 7.25
N LYS A 107 -4.67 9.17 8.01
CA LYS A 107 -4.11 10.39 7.43
C LYS A 107 -2.67 10.17 6.99
N ALA A 108 -2.28 10.82 5.91
CA ALA A 108 -0.91 10.76 5.41
C ALA A 108 0.12 11.37 6.38
N ASP A 109 -0.30 12.25 7.29
CA ASP A 109 0.56 12.87 8.31
C ASP A 109 0.58 12.13 9.66
N ASP A 110 -0.07 10.96 9.76
CA ASP A 110 0.01 10.13 10.96
C ASP A 110 1.48 9.77 11.27
N PRO A 111 1.97 9.99 12.50
CA PRO A 111 3.37 9.81 12.82
C PRO A 111 3.83 8.35 12.75
N ILE A 112 2.96 7.39 13.07
CA ILE A 112 3.28 5.95 12.98
C ILE A 112 3.32 5.54 11.51
N TYR A 113 2.37 6.04 10.69
CA TYR A 113 2.43 5.87 9.24
C TYR A 113 3.72 6.44 8.65
N GLN A 114 4.11 7.66 9.01
CA GLN A 114 5.33 8.27 8.48
C GLN A 114 6.59 7.47 8.85
N ASN A 115 6.66 6.89 10.04
CA ASN A 115 7.73 5.97 10.41
C ASN A 115 7.67 4.67 9.59
N THR A 116 6.46 4.13 9.40
CA THR A 116 6.21 2.91 8.62
C THR A 116 6.58 3.10 7.15
N ARG A 117 6.25 4.26 6.57
CA ARG A 117 6.62 4.67 5.20
C ARG A 117 8.13 4.70 5.03
N LYS A 118 8.85 5.28 5.99
CA LYS A 118 10.33 5.29 5.97
C LYS A 118 10.91 3.87 6.03
N PHE A 119 10.33 2.99 6.85
CA PHE A 119 10.72 1.58 6.91
C PHE A 119 10.45 0.86 5.58
N ALA A 120 9.22 0.94 5.07
CA ALA A 120 8.76 0.26 3.86
C ALA A 120 9.59 0.64 2.61
N LEU A 121 10.00 1.92 2.52
CA LEU A 121 10.83 2.47 1.44
C LEU A 121 12.33 2.45 1.77
N SER A 122 12.80 1.44 2.50
CA SER A 122 14.20 1.28 2.88
C SER A 122 14.67 -0.16 2.70
N LYS A 123 15.98 -0.36 2.65
CA LYS A 123 16.60 -1.70 2.62
C LYS A 123 16.31 -2.56 3.86
N ASP A 124 15.71 -2.00 4.91
CA ASP A 124 15.27 -2.78 6.07
C ASP A 124 13.94 -3.50 5.82
N ASN A 125 13.17 -3.07 4.80
CA ASN A 125 12.11 -3.89 4.22
C ASN A 125 12.75 -4.94 3.30
N PRO A 126 12.60 -6.26 3.55
CA PRO A 126 13.23 -7.31 2.75
C PRO A 126 12.77 -7.34 1.28
N TYR A 127 11.66 -6.68 0.95
CA TYR A 127 11.13 -6.59 -0.42
C TYR A 127 11.25 -5.20 -1.02
N PHE A 128 12.03 -4.30 -0.41
CA PHE A 128 12.45 -3.07 -1.04
C PHE A 128 13.75 -3.30 -1.81
N PHE A 129 13.71 -3.05 -3.11
CA PHE A 129 14.84 -3.24 -4.00
C PHE A 129 15.32 -1.89 -4.54
N LYS A 130 16.63 -1.76 -4.71
CA LYS A 130 17.28 -0.59 -5.30
C LYS A 130 18.37 -1.04 -6.25
N GLY A 131 18.22 -0.70 -7.52
CA GLY A 131 19.15 -1.00 -8.59
C GLY A 131 19.53 0.25 -9.39
N THR A 132 20.14 0.01 -10.54
CA THR A 132 20.59 1.05 -11.47
C THR A 132 19.43 1.72 -12.22
N ALA A 133 18.31 1.03 -12.43
CA ALA A 133 17.17 1.56 -13.16
C ALA A 133 16.12 2.23 -12.25
N ALA A 134 15.85 1.64 -11.07
CA ALA A 134 14.89 2.18 -10.12
C ALA A 134 15.09 1.65 -8.69
N GLU A 135 14.33 2.22 -7.76
CA GLU A 135 14.06 1.65 -6.45
C GLU A 135 12.55 1.58 -6.19
N GLY A 136 12.11 0.59 -5.42
CA GLY A 136 10.70 0.38 -5.09
C GLY A 136 10.47 -0.93 -4.35
N ILE A 137 9.20 -1.21 -4.04
CA ILE A 137 8.79 -2.40 -3.32
C ILE A 137 8.32 -3.45 -4.34
N GLY A 138 8.67 -4.71 -4.10
CA GLY A 138 8.14 -5.87 -4.79
C GLY A 138 7.32 -6.73 -3.83
N GLY A 139 7.66 -8.01 -3.77
CA GLY A 139 7.01 -9.00 -2.92
C GLY A 139 7.60 -10.39 -3.20
N PRO A 140 7.22 -11.42 -2.43
CA PRO A 140 7.65 -12.78 -2.71
C PRO A 140 7.10 -13.32 -4.04
N HIS A 141 5.96 -12.80 -4.53
CA HIS A 141 5.28 -13.27 -5.75
C HIS A 141 6.16 -13.29 -7.01
N ALA A 142 6.80 -12.15 -7.32
CA ALA A 142 7.66 -12.00 -8.49
C ALA A 142 9.12 -12.36 -8.21
N GLY A 143 9.46 -12.67 -6.96
CA GLY A 143 10.82 -12.99 -6.52
C GLY A 143 11.70 -11.77 -6.22
N GLN A 144 12.97 -12.06 -5.90
CA GLN A 144 13.97 -11.05 -5.53
C GLN A 144 14.28 -10.09 -6.68
N ASP A 145 14.60 -8.84 -6.34
CA ASP A 145 15.01 -7.79 -7.27
C ASP A 145 13.95 -7.32 -8.29
N MET A 146 12.71 -7.80 -8.17
CA MET A 146 11.59 -7.40 -9.02
C MET A 146 10.75 -6.31 -8.35
N ILE A 147 10.85 -5.08 -8.85
CA ILE A 147 10.09 -3.93 -8.37
C ILE A 147 8.75 -3.87 -9.08
N TRP A 148 7.68 -3.62 -8.35
CA TRP A 148 6.35 -3.46 -8.93
C TRP A 148 6.04 -1.96 -9.15
N PRO A 149 5.60 -1.54 -10.36
CA PRO A 149 5.18 -0.16 -10.62
C PRO A 149 4.12 0.35 -9.65
N MET A 150 3.27 -0.54 -9.14
CA MET A 150 2.22 -0.20 -8.17
C MET A 150 2.78 0.43 -6.89
N SER A 151 3.91 -0.06 -6.36
CA SER A 151 4.55 0.55 -5.18
C SER A 151 5.03 1.98 -5.43
N ILE A 152 5.55 2.25 -6.64
CA ILE A 152 6.01 3.59 -7.05
C ILE A 152 4.81 4.52 -7.23
N THR A 153 3.72 4.02 -7.82
CA THR A 153 2.45 4.76 -7.92
C THR A 153 1.88 5.08 -6.54
N MET A 154 1.86 4.12 -5.62
CA MET A 154 1.41 4.33 -4.24
C MET A 154 2.31 5.30 -3.50
N ARG A 155 3.64 5.22 -3.68
CA ARG A 155 4.60 6.19 -3.14
C ARG A 155 4.24 7.61 -3.56
N ALA A 156 3.91 7.84 -4.83
CA ALA A 156 3.50 9.14 -5.33
C ALA A 156 2.14 9.60 -4.76
N LEU A 157 1.12 8.74 -4.82
CA LEU A 157 -0.26 9.07 -4.38
C LEU A 157 -0.39 9.37 -2.88
N THR A 158 0.59 8.94 -2.09
CA THR A 158 0.67 9.16 -0.64
C THR A 158 1.78 10.15 -0.25
N SER A 159 2.36 10.87 -1.21
CA SER A 159 3.37 11.89 -0.97
C SER A 159 2.79 13.31 -1.01
N ASN A 160 3.31 14.18 -0.14
CA ASN A 160 3.08 15.62 -0.20
C ASN A 160 4.30 16.39 -0.78
N ASN A 161 5.36 15.68 -1.18
CA ASN A 161 6.59 16.27 -1.71
C ASN A 161 6.59 16.23 -3.24
N ASP A 162 6.56 17.39 -3.88
CA ASP A 162 6.49 17.52 -5.35
C ASP A 162 7.69 16.86 -6.06
N THR A 163 8.88 16.93 -5.47
CA THR A 163 10.09 16.28 -6.00
C THR A 163 9.96 14.76 -5.94
N GLU A 164 9.38 14.20 -4.87
CA GLU A 164 9.12 12.76 -4.77
C GLU A 164 8.07 12.30 -5.78
N ILE A 165 6.99 13.07 -5.95
CA ILE A 165 5.94 12.78 -6.95
C ILE A 165 6.54 12.78 -8.36
N LYS A 166 7.32 13.82 -8.71
CA LYS A 166 8.01 13.91 -10.00
C LYS A 166 8.95 12.72 -10.22
N TYR A 167 9.76 12.38 -9.21
CA TYR A 167 10.65 11.23 -9.26
C TYR A 167 9.89 9.93 -9.58
N CYS A 168 8.76 9.69 -8.92
CA CYS A 168 7.96 8.49 -9.15
C CYS A 168 7.40 8.46 -10.59
N ILE A 169 6.82 9.57 -11.07
CA ILE A 169 6.28 9.66 -12.44
C ILE A 169 7.39 9.44 -13.48
N ASP A 170 8.54 10.09 -13.32
CA ASP A 170 9.68 9.94 -14.23
C ASP A 170 10.27 8.53 -14.19
N THR A 171 10.24 7.87 -13.04
CA THR A 171 10.66 6.46 -12.91
C THR A 171 9.71 5.56 -13.70
N LEU A 172 8.39 5.67 -13.49
CA LEU A 172 7.38 4.89 -14.22
C LEU A 172 7.48 5.10 -15.74
N ARG A 173 7.76 6.33 -16.18
CA ARG A 173 8.01 6.65 -17.60
C ARG A 173 9.28 6.02 -18.16
N LYS A 174 10.30 5.74 -17.34
CA LYS A 174 11.58 5.16 -17.80
C LYS A 174 11.60 3.63 -17.72
N THR A 175 10.72 3.02 -16.93
CA THR A 175 10.76 1.58 -16.65
C THR A 175 9.69 0.76 -17.37
N HIS A 176 8.96 1.35 -18.32
CA HIS A 176 7.94 0.63 -19.11
C HIS A 176 8.50 -0.20 -20.29
N ALA A 177 9.82 -0.35 -20.43
CA ALA A 177 10.48 -1.14 -21.47
C ALA A 177 10.03 -0.85 -22.92
N GLY A 178 9.76 0.41 -23.25
CA GLY A 178 9.28 0.82 -24.57
C GLY A 178 7.84 0.38 -24.90
N LYS A 179 7.09 -0.19 -23.96
CA LYS A 179 5.73 -0.73 -24.20
C LYS A 179 4.59 0.29 -24.07
N GLY A 180 4.79 1.40 -23.36
CA GLY A 180 3.74 2.39 -23.09
C GLY A 180 2.68 1.93 -22.09
N PHE A 181 2.90 0.81 -21.41
CA PHE A 181 2.01 0.26 -20.38
C PHE A 181 2.78 -0.01 -19.09
N MET A 182 2.07 -0.02 -17.96
CA MET A 182 2.59 -0.47 -16.69
C MET A 182 2.55 -2.00 -16.60
N HIS A 183 3.66 -2.56 -16.15
CA HIS A 183 3.84 -4.00 -15.93
C HIS A 183 3.37 -4.40 -14.52
N GLU A 184 3.40 -5.70 -14.24
CA GLU A 184 3.28 -6.19 -12.87
C GLU A 184 4.57 -5.91 -12.08
N SER A 185 5.70 -6.35 -12.62
CA SER A 185 7.01 -6.10 -12.02
C SER A 185 8.07 -5.91 -13.09
N PHE A 186 9.19 -5.29 -12.73
CA PHE A 186 10.38 -5.15 -13.57
C PHE A 186 11.64 -5.26 -12.71
N ASN A 187 12.71 -5.81 -13.28
CA ASN A 187 13.97 -5.97 -12.56
C ASN A 187 14.61 -4.60 -12.25
N LYS A 188 15.11 -4.43 -11.01
CA LYS A 188 15.69 -3.18 -10.51
C LYS A 188 16.84 -2.60 -11.35
N ASP A 189 17.55 -3.43 -12.10
CA ASP A 189 18.69 -3.05 -12.93
C ASP A 189 18.37 -3.06 -14.43
N ASN A 190 17.38 -3.84 -14.86
CA ASN A 190 17.00 -3.97 -16.26
C ASN A 190 15.48 -4.05 -16.45
N PRO A 191 14.80 -2.91 -16.73
CA PRO A 191 13.35 -2.90 -16.90
C PRO A 191 12.82 -3.71 -18.08
N ALA A 192 13.68 -4.09 -19.04
CA ALA A 192 13.29 -4.98 -20.13
C ALA A 192 13.02 -6.43 -19.65
N ASN A 193 13.52 -6.80 -18.47
CA ASN A 193 13.09 -7.99 -17.75
C ASN A 193 11.90 -7.63 -16.86
N PHE A 194 10.68 -7.85 -17.37
CA PHE A 194 9.42 -7.51 -16.69
C PHE A 194 8.43 -8.67 -16.77
N THR A 195 7.45 -8.67 -15.87
CA THR A 195 6.33 -9.63 -15.86
C THR A 195 5.02 -8.95 -16.26
N ARG A 196 4.13 -9.70 -16.91
CA ARG A 196 2.81 -9.28 -17.41
C ARG A 196 2.81 -7.97 -18.20
N ALA A 197 2.98 -8.10 -19.52
CA ALA A 197 2.88 -6.97 -20.45
C ALA A 197 1.52 -6.26 -20.47
N TRP A 198 0.46 -6.91 -19.97
CA TRP A 198 -0.89 -6.36 -19.94
C TRP A 198 -1.50 -6.52 -18.55
N PHE A 199 -1.46 -5.44 -17.76
CA PHE A 199 -2.02 -5.40 -16.42
C PHE A 199 -2.90 -4.17 -16.24
N ALA A 200 -4.19 -4.35 -16.50
CA ALA A 200 -5.18 -3.26 -16.51
C ALA A 200 -5.22 -2.48 -15.19
N TRP A 201 -5.10 -3.16 -14.04
CA TRP A 201 -5.10 -2.49 -12.73
C TRP A 201 -3.92 -1.53 -12.57
N SER A 202 -2.70 -1.99 -12.87
CA SER A 202 -1.48 -1.16 -12.83
C SER A 202 -1.59 0.05 -13.79
N ASN A 203 -2.16 -0.16 -14.98
CA ASN A 203 -2.44 0.91 -15.94
C ASN A 203 -3.44 1.95 -15.40
N THR A 204 -4.54 1.49 -14.79
CA THR A 204 -5.56 2.38 -14.20
C THR A 204 -4.98 3.22 -13.08
N LEU A 205 -4.20 2.63 -12.17
CA LEU A 205 -3.56 3.38 -11.08
C LEU A 205 -2.58 4.44 -11.59
N PHE A 206 -1.83 4.16 -12.66
CA PHE A 206 -0.97 5.16 -13.27
C PHE A 206 -1.75 6.30 -13.91
N GLY A 207 -2.85 5.97 -14.61
CA GLY A 207 -3.77 6.98 -15.15
C GLY A 207 -4.36 7.87 -14.06
N GLU A 208 -4.78 7.27 -12.94
CA GLU A 208 -5.28 8.00 -11.76
C GLU A 208 -4.21 8.93 -11.17
N LEU A 209 -2.97 8.45 -11.00
CA LEU A 209 -1.86 9.29 -10.54
C LEU A 209 -1.66 10.51 -11.44
N LEU A 210 -1.63 10.32 -12.76
CA LEU A 210 -1.48 11.44 -13.69
C LEU A 210 -2.67 12.39 -13.63
N TRP A 211 -3.90 11.87 -13.57
CA TRP A 211 -5.11 12.68 -13.48
C TRP A 211 -5.14 13.52 -12.21
N ARG A 212 -4.81 12.91 -11.06
CA ARG A 212 -4.72 13.61 -9.78
C ARG A 212 -3.62 14.67 -9.80
N THR A 213 -2.44 14.34 -10.33
CA THR A 213 -1.33 15.29 -10.47
C THR A 213 -1.71 16.45 -11.40
N TYR A 214 -2.43 16.20 -12.48
CA TYR A 214 -2.90 17.25 -13.38
C TYR A 214 -3.87 18.22 -12.69
N ASN A 215 -4.81 17.71 -11.88
CA ASN A 215 -5.80 18.54 -11.19
C ASN A 215 -5.20 19.29 -9.99
N GLU A 216 -4.35 18.63 -9.19
CA GLU A 216 -3.87 19.19 -7.92
C GLU A 216 -2.52 19.90 -8.06
N LYS A 217 -1.64 19.41 -8.95
CA LYS A 217 -0.23 19.83 -9.08
C LYS A 217 0.27 19.87 -10.54
N PRO A 218 -0.42 20.58 -11.46
CA PRO A 218 -0.13 20.52 -12.90
C PRO A 218 1.29 20.94 -13.29
N GLY A 219 1.97 21.74 -12.45
CA GLY A 219 3.36 22.15 -12.66
C GLY A 219 4.34 20.97 -12.75
N ILE A 220 4.07 19.87 -12.04
CA ILE A 220 4.92 18.67 -12.03
C ILE A 220 4.99 18.03 -13.42
N LEU A 221 3.90 18.06 -14.19
CA LEU A 221 3.79 17.39 -15.49
C LEU A 221 4.38 18.20 -16.66
N LYS A 222 4.66 19.49 -16.46
CA LYS A 222 5.18 20.39 -17.50
C LYS A 222 6.72 20.42 -17.56
N SER A 223 7.38 19.77 -16.60
CA SER A 223 8.84 19.78 -16.39
C SER A 223 9.49 18.43 -16.64
#